data_AF-A0A238X7A3-F1
#
_entry.id   AF-A0A238X7A3-F1
#
_cell.length_a   1.000
_cell.length_b   1.000
_cell.length_c   1.000
_cell.angle_alpha   90.00
_cell.angle_beta   90.00
_cell.angle_gamma   90.00
#
_symmetry.space_group_name_H-M   'P 1'
#
loop_
_entity.id
_entity.type
_entity.pdbx_description
1 polymer ?
#
loop_
_entity_poly.entity_id
_entity_poly.type
_entity_poly.pdbx_seq_one_letter_code
_entity_poly.pdbx_strand_id
1 'polypeptide(L)'
;MLFLQPIYFIFNTFYQYFRGEESYFGTQYFLRKNKSIRIQFDCSGSFIDDEFSTSLDSTFANFIGYESLIEYCQNEIEILLLKTNLEQGLTIVNSKLKWTATKIALIELIYALDSLKVFNNGDADIKQIAATFETIFNIDLGDYYRAFLEIKDRRKNNTKFLDSLKNALLNRILKFNQ
;
A
#
# COMPACT_ATOMS: atom_id res chain seq x y z
N MET A 1 -2.60 -8.38 -17.67
CA MET A 1 -3.46 -8.74 -18.83
C MET A 1 -2.70 -9.36 -20.02
N LEU A 2 -1.37 -9.50 -19.99
CA LEU A 2 -0.59 -10.07 -21.12
C LEU A 2 -0.52 -11.61 -21.16
N PHE A 3 -0.81 -12.30 -20.05
CA PHE A 3 -0.62 -13.75 -19.97
C PHE A 3 -1.67 -14.60 -20.70
N LEU A 4 -2.86 -14.05 -20.94
CA LEU A 4 -3.96 -14.78 -21.60
C LEU A 4 -4.10 -14.44 -23.08
N GLN A 5 -3.34 -13.48 -23.61
CA GLN A 5 -3.52 -12.96 -24.96
C GLN A 5 -3.35 -14.02 -26.08
N PRO A 6 -2.39 -14.97 -26.01
CA PRO A 6 -2.27 -16.04 -27.01
C PRO A 6 -3.45 -17.02 -26.97
N ILE A 7 -3.93 -17.33 -25.76
CA ILE A 7 -5.07 -18.22 -25.52
C ILE A 7 -6.36 -17.53 -25.97
N TYR A 8 -6.57 -16.28 -25.59
CA TYR A 8 -7.74 -15.49 -25.96
C TYR A 8 -7.95 -15.39 -27.47
N PHE A 9 -6.87 -15.20 -28.23
CA PHE A 9 -6.94 -15.11 -29.70
C PHE A 9 -7.36 -16.44 -30.36
N ILE A 10 -6.91 -17.57 -29.81
CA ILE A 10 -7.21 -18.91 -30.31
C ILE A 10 -8.59 -19.40 -29.83
N PHE A 11 -9.01 -18.96 -28.64
CA PHE A 11 -10.17 -19.48 -27.91
C PHE A 11 -11.31 -18.47 -27.73
N ASN A 12 -11.37 -17.37 -28.49
CA ASN A 12 -12.34 -16.27 -28.29
C ASN A 12 -13.80 -16.77 -28.14
N THR A 13 -14.26 -17.72 -28.96
CA THR A 13 -15.62 -18.28 -28.88
C THR A 13 -15.84 -19.13 -27.62
N PHE A 14 -14.85 -19.95 -27.23
CA PHE A 14 -14.94 -20.79 -26.04
C PHE A 14 -14.73 -20.00 -24.74
N TYR A 15 -13.92 -18.94 -24.78
CA TYR A 15 -13.76 -18.00 -23.68
C TYR A 15 -15.03 -17.17 -23.45
N GLN A 16 -15.74 -16.78 -24.51
CA GLN A 16 -17.06 -16.16 -24.36
C GLN A 16 -18.09 -17.12 -23.77
N TYR A 17 -18.03 -18.40 -24.12
CA TYR A 17 -18.81 -19.44 -23.44
C TYR A 17 -18.44 -19.55 -21.93
N PHE A 18 -17.15 -19.61 -21.62
CA PHE A 18 -16.63 -19.65 -20.24
C PHE A 18 -17.07 -18.44 -19.41
N ARG A 19 -17.02 -17.23 -19.99
CA ARG A 19 -17.42 -15.97 -19.33
C ARG A 19 -18.93 -15.75 -19.28
N GLY A 20 -19.68 -16.33 -20.21
CA GLY A 20 -21.11 -16.05 -20.41
C GLY A 20 -22.05 -16.90 -19.57
N GLU A 21 -21.56 -17.91 -18.84
CA GLU A 21 -22.38 -18.91 -18.13
C GLU A 21 -23.49 -19.56 -19.00
N GLU A 22 -23.43 -19.41 -20.32
CA GLU A 22 -24.50 -19.89 -21.20
C GLU A 22 -24.44 -21.40 -21.31
N SER A 23 -25.43 -22.07 -20.74
CA SER A 23 -25.55 -23.53 -20.72
C SER A 23 -25.86 -24.15 -22.09
N TYR A 24 -26.14 -23.35 -23.12
CA TYR A 24 -26.63 -23.80 -24.42
C TYR A 24 -25.58 -24.59 -25.24
N PHE A 25 -24.29 -24.34 -25.04
CA PHE A 25 -23.21 -25.04 -25.74
C PHE A 25 -22.55 -26.16 -24.92
N GLY A 26 -22.99 -26.40 -23.69
CA GLY A 26 -22.40 -27.43 -22.83
C GLY A 26 -22.48 -28.83 -23.45
N THR A 27 -23.61 -29.15 -24.09
CA THR A 27 -23.78 -30.40 -24.82
C THR A 27 -22.90 -30.50 -26.07
N GLN A 28 -22.50 -29.37 -26.67
CA GLN A 28 -21.61 -29.41 -27.84
C GLN A 28 -20.14 -29.53 -27.45
N TYR A 29 -19.73 -28.87 -26.38
CA TYR A 29 -18.34 -28.87 -25.91
C TYR A 29 -17.96 -30.07 -25.03
N PHE A 30 -18.91 -30.66 -24.31
CA PHE A 30 -18.63 -31.72 -23.32
C PHE A 30 -19.30 -33.08 -23.60
N LEU A 31 -20.07 -33.25 -24.70
CA LEU A 31 -20.58 -34.59 -25.09
C LEU A 31 -19.64 -35.31 -26.06
N ARG A 32 -19.22 -36.52 -25.67
CA ARG A 32 -18.30 -37.38 -26.43
C ARG A 32 -18.75 -37.75 -27.85
N LYS A 33 -20.06 -37.74 -28.12
CA LYS A 33 -20.61 -38.06 -29.45
C LYS A 33 -20.24 -36.99 -30.48
N ASN A 34 -19.84 -35.80 -30.03
CA ASN A 34 -19.56 -34.65 -30.87
C ASN A 34 -18.06 -34.53 -31.19
N LYS A 35 -17.47 -35.60 -31.75
CA LYS A 35 -16.07 -35.61 -32.24
C LYS A 35 -15.85 -34.72 -33.48
N SER A 36 -16.91 -34.12 -34.00
CA SER A 36 -16.96 -33.27 -35.21
C SER A 36 -16.30 -31.91 -35.03
N ILE A 37 -16.09 -31.47 -33.79
CA ILE A 37 -15.38 -30.23 -33.52
C ILE A 37 -13.89 -30.52 -33.71
N ARG A 38 -13.35 -30.20 -34.90
CA ARG A 38 -11.91 -30.20 -35.22
C ARG A 38 -11.17 -29.10 -34.45
N ILE A 39 -11.29 -29.13 -33.14
CA ILE A 39 -10.48 -28.38 -32.23
C ILE A 39 -9.34 -29.34 -31.85
N GLN A 40 -8.33 -29.42 -32.73
CA GLN A 40 -7.05 -30.02 -32.38
C GLN A 40 -6.33 -29.04 -31.45
N PHE A 41 -6.53 -29.20 -30.14
CA PHE A 41 -5.65 -28.58 -29.15
C PHE A 41 -5.03 -29.65 -28.28
N ASP A 42 -3.86 -29.28 -27.73
CA ASP A 42 -2.91 -30.12 -27.02
C ASP A 42 -3.60 -30.98 -25.95
N CYS A 43 -3.99 -32.17 -26.39
CA CYS A 43 -4.93 -33.04 -25.72
C CYS A 43 -4.16 -33.95 -24.75
N SER A 44 -3.27 -33.41 -23.94
CA SER A 44 -2.52 -34.22 -22.98
C SER A 44 -3.45 -34.89 -21.95
N GLY A 45 -4.60 -34.27 -21.66
CA GLY A 45 -5.61 -34.79 -20.72
C GLY A 45 -6.61 -35.80 -21.31
N SER A 46 -6.82 -35.83 -22.63
CA SER A 46 -7.73 -36.81 -23.24
C SER A 46 -7.16 -38.23 -23.24
N PHE A 47 -5.88 -38.39 -22.91
CA PHE A 47 -5.22 -39.70 -22.77
C PHE A 47 -5.35 -40.29 -21.35
N ILE A 48 -5.96 -39.56 -20.40
CA ILE A 48 -6.06 -40.01 -19.01
C ILE A 48 -7.23 -40.99 -18.84
N ASP A 49 -8.39 -40.67 -19.43
CA ASP A 49 -9.56 -41.55 -19.40
C ASP A 49 -10.51 -41.27 -20.58
N ASP A 50 -10.46 -42.12 -21.62
CA ASP A 50 -11.40 -42.08 -22.76
C ASP A 50 -12.87 -42.30 -22.31
N GLU A 51 -13.01 -42.95 -21.15
CA GLU A 51 -14.17 -43.17 -20.26
C GLU A 51 -14.84 -41.94 -19.68
N PHE A 52 -14.14 -40.80 -19.62
CA PHE A 52 -14.56 -39.66 -18.81
C PHE A 52 -14.27 -38.32 -19.48
N SER A 53 -13.05 -38.12 -19.99
CA SER A 53 -12.54 -36.81 -20.39
C SER A 53 -12.96 -36.38 -21.80
N THR A 54 -13.23 -35.09 -21.96
CA THR A 54 -13.43 -34.41 -23.25
C THR A 54 -12.23 -33.52 -23.58
N SER A 55 -12.01 -33.25 -24.87
CA SER A 55 -10.87 -32.46 -25.37
C SER A 55 -10.74 -31.05 -24.81
N LEU A 56 -11.81 -30.51 -24.20
CA LEU A 56 -11.88 -29.15 -23.67
C LEU A 56 -11.81 -29.08 -22.13
N ASP A 57 -11.82 -30.22 -21.43
CA ASP A 57 -11.82 -30.27 -19.97
C ASP A 57 -10.55 -29.65 -19.39
N SER A 58 -9.40 -30.00 -19.95
CA SER A 58 -8.09 -29.45 -19.54
C SER A 58 -8.00 -27.95 -19.81
N THR A 59 -8.52 -27.50 -20.95
CA THR A 59 -8.57 -26.07 -21.32
C THR A 59 -9.48 -25.30 -20.37
N PHE A 60 -10.65 -25.85 -20.04
CA PHE A 60 -11.58 -25.26 -19.09
C PHE A 60 -10.99 -25.19 -17.67
N ALA A 61 -10.35 -26.26 -17.21
CA ALA A 61 -9.64 -26.28 -15.93
C ALA A 61 -8.50 -25.24 -15.89
N ASN A 62 -7.75 -25.07 -16.99
CA ASN A 62 -6.72 -24.04 -17.10
C ASN A 62 -7.30 -22.63 -17.00
N PHE A 63 -8.45 -22.34 -17.62
CA PHE A 63 -9.11 -21.04 -17.49
C PHE A 63 -9.50 -20.75 -16.03
N ILE A 64 -10.09 -21.72 -15.33
CA ILE A 64 -10.41 -21.59 -13.91
C ILE A 64 -9.14 -21.30 -13.10
N GLY A 65 -8.09 -22.10 -13.31
CA GLY A 65 -6.83 -21.93 -12.60
C GLY A 65 -6.19 -20.56 -12.83
N TYR A 66 -6.24 -20.04 -14.06
CA TYR A 66 -5.74 -18.71 -14.38
C TYR A 66 -6.56 -17.59 -13.76
N GLU A 67 -7.89 -17.67 -13.76
CA GLU A 67 -8.75 -16.67 -13.08
C GLU A 67 -8.43 -16.61 -11.58
N SER A 68 -8.36 -17.77 -10.90
CA SER A 68 -8.00 -17.83 -9.47
C SER A 68 -6.59 -17.29 -9.19
N LEU A 69 -5.63 -17.55 -10.08
CA LEU A 69 -4.27 -17.03 -9.93
C LEU A 69 -4.20 -15.51 -10.13
N ILE A 70 -4.96 -14.98 -11.09
CA ILE A 70 -5.06 -13.53 -11.30
C ILE A 70 -5.66 -12.85 -10.07
N GLU A 71 -6.75 -13.39 -9.53
CA GLU A 71 -7.40 -12.89 -8.32
C GLU A 71 -6.43 -12.91 -7.13
N TYR A 72 -5.73 -14.04 -6.91
CA TYR A 72 -4.72 -14.15 -5.86
C TYR A 72 -3.61 -13.10 -6.01
N CYS A 73 -3.04 -12.96 -7.21
CA CYS A 73 -1.99 -11.96 -7.45
C CYS A 73 -2.48 -10.52 -7.25
N GLN A 74 -3.72 -10.20 -7.62
CA GLN A 74 -4.31 -8.89 -7.38
C GLN A 74 -4.45 -8.61 -5.89
N ASN A 75 -4.94 -9.58 -5.12
CA ASN A 75 -5.04 -9.47 -3.67
C ASN A 75 -3.66 -9.29 -3.01
N GLU A 76 -2.66 -10.07 -3.42
CA GLU A 76 -1.29 -9.93 -2.90
C GLU A 76 -0.68 -8.57 -3.25
N ILE A 77 -0.90 -8.05 -4.47
CA ILE A 77 -0.46 -6.70 -4.84
C ILE A 77 -1.15 -5.65 -3.96
N GLU A 78 -2.44 -5.77 -3.70
CA GLU A 78 -3.18 -4.85 -2.83
C GLU A 78 -2.65 -4.89 -1.39
N ILE A 79 -2.42 -6.08 -0.83
CA ILE A 79 -1.81 -6.27 0.50
C ILE A 79 -0.42 -5.64 0.55
N LEU A 80 0.40 -5.84 -0.50
CA LEU A 80 1.74 -5.26 -0.57
C LEU A 80 1.71 -3.74 -0.69
N LEU A 81 0.76 -3.16 -1.44
CA LEU A 81 0.56 -1.72 -1.54
C LEU A 81 0.11 -1.12 -0.20
N LEU A 82 -0.80 -1.79 0.52
CA LEU A 82 -1.21 -1.39 1.87
C LEU A 82 -0.02 -1.44 2.84
N LYS A 83 0.78 -2.50 2.80
CA LYS A 83 2.02 -2.63 3.60
C LYS A 83 3.05 -1.58 3.23
N THR A 84 3.26 -1.30 1.95
CA THR A 84 4.20 -0.24 1.52
C THR A 84 3.70 1.14 1.89
N ASN A 85 2.39 1.41 1.92
CA ASN A 85 1.87 2.69 2.42
C ASN A 85 2.03 2.82 3.94
N LEU A 86 1.87 1.72 4.69
CA LEU A 86 2.16 1.66 6.13
C LEU A 86 3.67 1.78 6.43
N GLU A 87 4.51 1.14 5.61
CA GLU A 87 5.98 1.17 5.69
C GLU A 87 6.58 2.44 5.06
N GLN A 88 5.88 3.17 4.19
CA GLN A 88 6.29 4.51 3.74
C GLN A 88 5.98 5.57 4.80
N GLY A 89 4.95 5.34 5.63
CA GLY A 89 4.75 6.07 6.90
C GLY A 89 5.74 5.69 8.01
N LEU A 90 6.40 4.53 7.87
CA LEU A 90 7.37 3.97 8.82
C LEU A 90 8.65 3.52 8.10
N THR A 91 9.12 4.31 7.13
CA THR A 91 10.51 4.15 6.73
C THR A 91 11.25 4.48 8.00
N ILE A 92 11.92 3.50 8.59
CA ILE A 92 12.84 3.73 9.69
C ILE A 92 13.86 4.68 9.08
N VAL A 93 13.59 5.98 9.20
CA VAL A 93 14.54 7.02 8.95
C VAL A 93 15.56 6.71 10.02
N ASN A 94 16.62 5.97 9.63
CA ASN A 94 17.84 5.83 10.40
C ASN A 94 18.50 7.21 10.40
N SER A 95 17.79 8.17 10.98
CA SER A 95 18.21 9.51 11.24
C SER A 95 19.38 9.37 12.19
N LYS A 96 20.57 9.70 11.68
CA LYS A 96 21.75 9.87 12.54
C LYS A 96 21.58 11.07 13.48
N LEU A 97 20.51 11.87 13.32
CA LEU A 97 20.24 13.03 14.14
C LEU A 97 19.59 12.58 15.45
N LYS A 98 20.34 12.75 16.54
CA LYS A 98 19.85 12.57 17.89
C LYS A 98 19.35 13.92 18.42
N TRP A 99 18.11 13.96 18.88
CA TRP A 99 17.62 15.12 19.62
C TRP A 99 18.28 15.16 21.00
N THR A 100 18.96 16.27 21.30
CA THR A 100 19.76 16.43 22.54
C THR A 100 19.12 17.39 23.53
N ALA A 101 18.11 18.16 23.12
CA ALA A 101 17.36 19.02 24.02
C ALA A 101 16.31 18.22 24.81
N THR A 102 15.60 18.90 25.72
CA THR A 102 14.56 18.25 26.54
C THR A 102 13.37 17.80 25.70
N LYS A 103 12.62 16.79 26.17
CA LYS A 103 11.34 16.38 25.54
C LYS A 103 10.35 17.54 25.46
N ILE A 104 10.28 18.35 26.53
CA ILE A 104 9.44 19.55 26.62
C ILE A 104 9.76 20.54 25.48
N ALA A 105 11.03 20.74 25.15
CA ALA A 105 11.44 21.60 24.05
C ALA A 105 10.98 21.07 22.68
N LEU A 106 11.00 19.74 22.49
CA LEU A 106 10.50 19.10 21.28
C LEU A 106 8.98 19.26 21.15
N ILE A 107 8.26 19.07 22.26
CA ILE A 107 6.80 19.27 22.33
C ILE A 107 6.44 20.72 22.04
N GLU A 108 7.17 21.69 22.61
CA GLU A 108 7.01 23.11 22.32
C GLU A 108 7.16 23.41 20.82
N LEU A 109 8.18 22.83 20.17
CA LEU A 109 8.40 22.97 18.73
C LEU A 109 7.27 22.34 17.90
N ILE A 110 6.84 21.12 18.24
CA ILE A 110 5.75 20.40 17.56
C ILE A 110 4.47 21.24 17.60
N TYR A 111 4.08 21.74 18.77
CA TYR A 111 2.89 22.58 18.92
C TYR A 111 3.01 23.92 18.19
N ALA A 112 4.21 24.50 18.10
CA ALA A 112 4.42 25.72 17.33
C ALA A 112 4.20 25.50 15.83
N LEU A 113 4.73 24.39 15.29
CA LEU A 113 4.56 24.02 13.88
C LEU A 113 3.10 23.66 13.56
N ASP A 114 2.44 22.92 14.46
CA ASP A 114 1.00 22.63 14.35
C ASP A 114 0.15 23.90 14.40
N SER A 115 0.47 24.84 15.29
CA SER A 115 -0.26 26.12 15.40
C SER A 115 -0.15 26.97 14.13
N LEU A 116 1.00 26.88 13.42
CA LEU A 116 1.22 27.56 12.15
C LEU A 116 0.68 26.77 10.96
N LYS A 117 0.21 25.53 11.16
CA LYS A 117 -0.41 24.67 10.14
C LYS A 117 0.46 24.50 8.89
N VAL A 118 1.77 24.34 9.11
CA VAL A 118 2.78 24.29 8.02
C VAL A 118 2.83 22.97 7.25
N PHE A 119 2.23 21.91 7.81
CA PHE A 119 2.28 20.57 7.21
C PHE A 119 1.00 20.29 6.42
N ASN A 120 1.13 19.64 5.26
CA ASN A 120 0.02 19.18 4.42
C ASN A 120 -1.04 20.25 4.15
N ASN A 121 -0.64 21.48 3.79
CA ASN A 121 -1.55 22.61 3.58
C ASN A 121 -2.48 22.92 4.78
N GLY A 122 -2.07 22.52 5.99
CA GLY A 122 -2.82 22.69 7.23
C GLY A 122 -3.68 21.49 7.64
N ASP A 123 -3.69 20.40 6.87
CA ASP A 123 -4.53 19.22 7.15
C ASP A 123 -3.87 18.19 8.10
N ALA A 124 -2.62 18.41 8.50
CA ALA A 124 -1.94 17.48 9.41
C ALA A 124 -2.48 17.58 10.84
N ASP A 125 -2.77 16.41 11.45
CA ASP A 125 -3.13 16.30 12.87
C ASP A 125 -1.89 16.31 13.77
N ILE A 126 -2.04 16.84 14.99
CA ILE A 126 -0.98 16.89 16.00
C ILE A 126 -0.42 15.48 16.30
N LYS A 127 -1.28 14.45 16.27
CA LYS A 127 -0.87 13.06 16.48
C LYS A 127 0.08 12.58 15.39
N GLN A 128 -0.22 12.92 14.14
CA GLN A 128 0.59 12.56 12.99
C GLN A 128 1.95 13.27 13.07
N ILE A 129 1.96 14.56 13.41
CA ILE A 129 3.18 15.34 13.57
C ILE A 129 4.03 14.77 14.72
N ALA A 130 3.44 14.50 15.88
CA ALA A 130 4.14 13.94 17.04
C ALA A 130 4.79 12.59 16.71
N ALA A 131 4.04 11.65 16.13
CA ALA A 131 4.55 10.33 15.75
C ALA A 131 5.70 10.42 14.73
N THR A 132 5.63 11.39 13.82
CA THR A 132 6.70 11.65 12.85
C THR A 132 7.98 12.10 13.55
N PHE A 133 7.88 13.02 14.51
CA PHE A 133 9.03 13.51 15.28
C PHE A 133 9.63 12.44 16.22
N GLU A 134 8.79 11.59 16.82
CA GLU A 134 9.23 10.42 17.61
C GLU A 134 10.07 9.47 16.76
N THR A 135 9.61 9.19 15.54
CA THR A 135 10.31 8.33 14.59
C THR A 135 11.63 8.96 14.12
N ILE A 136 11.62 10.23 13.74
CA ILE A 136 12.81 10.94 13.24
C ILE A 136 13.92 11.03 14.29
N PHE A 137 13.57 11.26 15.56
CA PHE A 137 14.54 11.43 16.62
C PHE A 137 14.78 10.19 17.47
N ASN A 138 14.04 9.11 17.21
CA ASN A 138 14.02 7.88 18.01
C ASN A 138 13.83 8.20 19.51
N ILE A 139 12.80 8.98 19.82
CA ILE A 139 12.42 9.41 21.17
C ILE A 139 10.95 9.09 21.38
N ASP A 140 10.62 8.61 22.58
CA ASP A 140 9.25 8.54 23.08
C ASP A 140 8.87 9.88 23.76
N LEU A 141 7.88 10.60 23.24
CA LEU A 141 7.39 11.86 23.79
C LEU A 141 6.49 11.64 25.01
N GLY A 142 5.87 10.46 25.14
CA GLY A 142 4.88 10.17 26.18
C GLY A 142 3.60 11.02 26.01
N ASP A 143 3.03 11.48 27.13
CA ASP A 143 1.82 12.31 27.13
C ASP A 143 2.14 13.78 26.76
N TYR A 144 2.30 14.02 25.46
CA TYR A 144 2.60 15.35 24.92
C TYR A 144 1.44 16.35 25.08
N TYR A 145 0.19 15.87 25.20
CA TYR A 145 -0.96 16.74 25.48
C TYR A 145 -0.86 17.35 26.88
N ARG A 146 -0.59 16.51 27.89
CA ARG A 146 -0.39 16.99 29.26
C ARG A 146 0.84 17.90 29.37
N ALA A 147 1.95 17.52 28.74
CA ALA A 147 3.16 18.34 28.74
C ALA A 147 2.90 19.73 28.13
N PHE A 148 2.07 19.83 27.09
CA PHE A 148 1.68 21.11 26.52
C PHE A 148 0.80 21.95 27.46
N LEU A 149 -0.13 21.33 28.19
CA LEU A 149 -0.89 22.05 29.23
C LEU A 149 0.04 22.63 30.30
N GLU A 150 1.05 21.88 30.72
CA GLU A 150 2.07 22.37 31.66
C GLU A 150 2.92 23.50 31.08
N ILE A 151 3.19 23.51 29.77
CA ILE A 151 3.86 24.63 29.08
C ILE A 151 2.96 25.87 29.09
N LYS A 152 1.66 25.69 28.77
CA LYS A 152 0.67 26.76 28.72
C LYS A 152 0.45 27.43 30.08
N ASP A 153 0.44 26.65 31.15
CA ASP A 153 0.14 27.13 32.51
C ASP A 153 1.32 27.79 33.22
N ARG A 154 2.49 27.88 32.57
CA ARG A 154 3.63 28.63 33.10
C ARG A 154 3.28 30.10 33.22
N ARG A 155 3.60 30.69 34.38
CA ARG A 155 3.35 32.12 34.65
C ARG A 155 4.34 33.05 33.92
N LYS A 156 5.46 32.51 33.43
CA LYS A 156 6.51 33.28 32.75
C LYS A 156 7.22 32.41 31.71
N ASN A 157 7.32 32.97 30.50
CA ASN A 157 8.06 32.42 29.36
C ASN A 157 7.63 31.01 28.90
N ASN A 158 6.45 30.95 28.27
CA ASN A 158 5.84 29.71 27.77
C ASN A 158 6.52 29.23 26.48
N THR A 159 7.29 30.10 25.81
CA THR A 159 7.96 29.86 24.52
C THR A 159 9.49 29.88 24.65
N LYS A 160 10.00 29.36 25.77
CA LYS A 160 11.43 29.46 26.12
C LYS A 160 12.33 28.84 25.06
N PHE A 161 11.96 27.70 24.48
CA PHE A 161 12.77 27.04 23.46
C PHE A 161 12.70 27.80 22.13
N LEU A 162 11.52 28.25 21.71
CA LEU A 162 11.33 29.01 20.47
C LEU A 162 12.08 30.36 20.51
N ASP A 163 12.06 31.06 21.65
CA ASP A 163 12.82 32.30 21.84
C ASP A 163 14.32 32.04 21.70
N SER A 164 14.81 30.94 22.29
CA SER A 164 16.20 30.52 22.16
C SER A 164 16.56 30.18 20.71
N LEU A 165 15.68 29.49 19.97
CA LEU A 165 15.87 29.17 18.56
C LEU A 165 15.95 30.44 17.70
N LYS A 166 15.01 31.38 17.90
CA LYS A 166 15.01 32.67 17.20
C LYS A 166 16.30 33.45 17.43
N ASN A 167 16.72 33.59 18.69
CA ASN A 167 17.94 34.30 19.03
C ASN A 167 19.19 33.62 18.44
N ALA A 168 19.26 32.28 18.47
CA ALA A 168 20.34 31.53 17.86
C ALA A 168 20.43 31.76 16.33
N LEU A 169 19.28 31.79 15.64
CA LEU A 169 19.21 32.06 14.21
C LEU A 169 19.65 33.49 13.88
N LEU A 170 19.15 34.49 14.62
CA LEU A 170 19.53 35.90 14.43
C LEU A 170 21.04 36.10 14.64
N ASN A 171 21.62 35.50 15.68
CA ASN A 171 23.06 35.55 15.92
C ASN A 171 23.87 34.93 14.78
N ARG A 172 23.38 33.82 14.19
CA ARG A 172 24.03 33.19 13.04
C ARG A 172 24.01 34.09 11.80
N ILE A 173 22.90 34.79 11.55
CA ILE A 173 22.76 35.74 10.44
C ILE A 173 23.71 36.93 10.64
N LEU A 174 23.75 37.50 11.85
CA LEU A 174 24.63 38.63 12.15
C LEU A 174 26.11 38.29 11.97
N LYS A 175 26.54 37.08 12.39
CA LYS A 175 27.91 36.59 12.18
C LYS A 175 28.28 36.35 10.72
N PHE A 176 27.31 36.12 9.84
CA PHE A 176 27.55 35.90 8.42
C PHE A 176 27.78 37.22 7.66
N ASN A 177 27.27 38.33 8.20
CA ASN A 177 27.40 39.66 7.62
C ASN A 177 28.66 40.42 8.11
N GLN A 178 29.53 39.76 8.88
CA GLN A 178 30.84 40.24 9.34
C GLN A 178 31.95 39.57 8.54
#